data_AF-A0A352NI47-F1
#
_entry.id   AF-A0A352NI47-F1
#
_cell.length_a   1.000
_cell.length_b   1.000
_cell.length_c   1.000
_cell.angle_alpha   90.00
_cell.angle_beta   90.00
_cell.angle_gamma   90.00
#
_symmetry.space_group_name_H-M   'P 1'
#
loop_
_entity.id
_entity.type
_entity.pdbx_description
1 polymer ?
#
loop_
_entity_poly.entity_id
_entity_poly.type
_entity_poly.pdbx_seq_one_letter_code
_entity_poly.pdbx_strand_id
1 'polypeptide(L)' 'MEITVAEALVRCLEQEGVEMVFGYPGGAILPVYDALNNT' A
#
# COMPACT_ATOMS: atom_id res chain seq x y z
N MET A 1 -10.40 10.28 11.20
CA MET A 1 -9.99 10.54 9.81
C MET A 1 -10.18 9.24 9.07
N GLU A 2 -11.05 9.19 8.07
CA GLU A 2 -11.24 8.00 7.26
C GLU A 2 -10.00 7.78 6.38
N ILE A 3 -9.61 6.53 6.19
CA ILE A 3 -8.54 6.10 5.29
C ILE A 3 -9.08 5.06 4.34
N THR A 4 -8.51 4.99 3.14
CA THR A 4 -8.79 3.91 2.19
C THR A 4 -8.21 2.59 2.69
N VAL A 5 -8.72 1.47 2.17
CA VAL A 5 -8.16 0.14 2.47
C VAL A 5 -6.72 0.01 1.97
N ALA A 6 -6.38 0.67 0.86
CA ALA A 6 -5.01 0.69 0.33
C ALA A 6 -4.02 1.37 1.28
N GLU A 7 -4.39 2.54 1.83
CA GLU A 7 -3.58 3.23 2.84
C GLU A 7 -3.47 2.42 4.14
N ALA A 8 -4.58 1.77 4.56
CA ALA A 8 -4.56 0.90 5.74
C ALA A 8 -3.58 -0.27 5.56
N LEU A 9 -3.57 -0.89 4.37
CA LEU A 9 -2.63 -1.96 4.03
C LEU A 9 -1.18 -1.49 4.11
N VAL A 10 -0.85 -0.34 3.51
CA VAL A 10 0.52 0.22 3.54
C VAL A 10 0.96 0.50 4.98
N ARG A 11 0.10 1.11 5.80
CA ARG A 11 0.40 1.36 7.23
C ARG A 11 0.67 0.09 8.02
N CYS A 12 -0.07 -0.99 7.75
CA CYS A 12 0.21 -2.28 8.37
C CYS A 12 1.60 -2.80 7.98
N LEU A 13 1.97 -2.71 6.70
CA LEU A 13 3.30 -3.13 6.24
C LEU A 13 4.42 -2.29 6.90
N GLU A 14 4.23 -0.98 7.03
CA GLU A 14 5.17 -0.10 7.73
C GLU A 14 5.31 -0.46 9.22
N GLN A 15 4.20 -0.73 9.90
CA GLN A 15 4.20 -1.11 11.33
C GLN A 15 4.92 -2.43 11.60
N GLU A 16 4.85 -3.37 10.65
CA GLU A 16 5.57 -4.64 10.71
C GLU A 16 7.03 -4.51 10.23
N GLY A 17 7.48 -3.31 9.84
CA GLY A 17 8.85 -3.05 9.40
C GLY A 17 9.20 -3.67 8.04
N VAL A 18 8.21 -3.82 7.15
CA VAL A 18 8.43 -4.38 5.80
C VAL A 18 9.12 -3.34 4.91
N GLU A 19 10.33 -3.64 4.47
CA GLU A 19 11.13 -2.73 3.60
C GLU A 19 10.92 -2.99 2.10
N MET A 20 10.45 -4.18 1.71
CA MET A 20 10.31 -4.57 0.31
C MET A 20 9.06 -5.43 0.09
N VAL A 21 8.26 -5.04 -0.91
CA VAL A 21 7.11 -5.81 -1.39
C VAL A 21 7.25 -6.08 -2.88
N PHE A 22 6.86 -7.28 -3.30
CA PHE A 22 6.75 -7.63 -4.72
C PHE A 22 5.31 -7.46 -5.16
N GLY A 23 5.10 -6.78 -6.29
CA GLY A 23 3.79 -6.60 -6.89
C GLY A 23 3.77 -7.06 -8.34
N TYR A 24 2.71 -7.75 -8.73
CA TYR A 24 2.43 -8.06 -10.12
C TYR A 24 1.44 -7.03 -10.67
N PRO A 25 1.76 -6.32 -11.77
CA PRO A 25 0.96 -5.19 -12.23
C PRO A 25 -0.42 -5.59 -12.73
N GLY A 26 -1.40 -4.70 -12.52
CA GLY A 26 -2.78 -4.85 -12.99
C GLY A 26 -3.68 -3.70 -12.53
N GLY A 27 -4.78 -3.46 -13.22
CA GLY A 27 -5.67 -2.32 -12.92
C GLY A 27 -6.28 -2.35 -11.52
N ALA A 28 -6.57 -3.55 -11.00
CA ALA A 28 -7.19 -3.71 -9.69
C ALA A 28 -6.25 -3.35 -8.51
N ILE A 29 -4.93 -3.44 -8.70
CA ILE A 29 -3.93 -3.19 -7.64
C ILE A 29 -3.39 -1.75 -7.66
N LEU A 30 -3.74 -0.94 -8.67
CA LEU A 30 -3.29 0.45 -8.79
C LEU A 30 -3.49 1.28 -7.51
N PRO A 31 -4.62 1.20 -6.77
CA PRO A 31 -4.79 1.99 -5.55
C PRO A 31 -3.74 1.70 -4.47
N VAL A 32 -3.20 0.48 -4.42
CA VAL A 32 -2.12 0.11 -3.48
C VAL A 32 -0.78 0.69 -3.92
N TYR A 33 -0.50 0.71 -5.23
CA TYR A 33 0.69 1.39 -5.75
C TYR A 33 0.62 2.91 -5.55
N ASP A 34 -0.56 3.51 -5.72
CA ASP A 34 -0.76 4.93 -5.42
C ASP A 34 -0.53 5.22 -3.93
N ALA A 35 -1.02 4.35 -3.04
CA ALA A 35 -0.78 4.47 -1.60
C ALA A 35 0.69 4.27 -1.20
N LEU A 36 1.44 3.39 -1.89
CA LEU A 36 2.87 3.17 -1.67
C LEU A 36 3.75 4.35 -2.11
N ASN A 37 3.30 5.14 -3.11
CA ASN A 37 4.07 6.27 -3.64
C ASN A 37 3.77 7.61 -2.93
N ASN A 38 2.75 7.66 -2.07
CA ASN A 38 2.30 8.88 -1.37
C ASN A 38 2.90 9.04 0.05
N THR A 39 4.07 8.46 0.32
CA THR A 39 4.75 8.57 1.63
C THR A 39 5.36 9.96 1.86
#